data_AF-A0A379S3F5-F1
#
_entry.id   AF-A0A379S3F5-F1
#
_cell.length_a   1.000
_cell.length_b   1.000
_cell.length_c   1.000
_cell.angle_alpha   90.00
_cell.angle_beta   90.00
_cell.angle_gamma   90.00
#
_symmetry.space_group_name_H-M   'P 1'
#
loop_
_entity.id
_entity.type
_entity.pdbx_description
1 polymer ?
#
loop_
_entity_poly.entity_id
_entity_poly.type
_entity_poly.pdbx_seq_one_letter_code
_entity_poly.pdbx_strand_id
1 'polypeptide(L)'
;MATLTKQEKAWVRKLNKLLAECPSNRIAFATIGDCEVTLFDVTRYGDICDLVDNEHDEFIPAAMRIGAAFNECLTFPNQVESTAG
;
A
#
# COMPACT_ATOMS: atom_id res chain seq x y z
N MET A 1 -21.08 -12.00 -5.63
CA MET A 1 -20.32 -11.21 -4.63
C MET A 1 -20.92 -11.47 -3.26
N ALA A 2 -20.09 -11.56 -2.22
CA ALA A 2 -20.58 -11.59 -0.84
C ALA A 2 -21.25 -10.25 -0.46
N THR A 3 -22.13 -10.26 0.55
CA THR A 3 -22.89 -9.07 0.98
C THR A 3 -22.37 -8.54 2.32
N LEU A 4 -22.04 -7.25 2.38
CA LEU A 4 -21.68 -6.56 3.62
C LEU A 4 -22.92 -6.19 4.45
N THR A 5 -22.79 -6.25 5.77
CA THR A 5 -23.76 -5.73 6.74
C THR A 5 -23.87 -4.21 6.64
N LYS A 6 -24.92 -3.63 7.27
CA LYS A 6 -25.09 -2.17 7.32
C LYS A 6 -23.92 -1.48 8.05
N GLN A 7 -23.40 -2.11 9.11
CA GLN A 7 -22.29 -1.57 9.90
C GLN A 7 -20.98 -1.62 9.10
N GLU A 8 -20.69 -2.74 8.43
CA GLU A 8 -19.51 -2.87 7.56
C GLU A 8 -19.53 -1.84 6.42
N LYS A 9 -20.68 -1.64 5.74
CA LYS A 9 -20.82 -0.60 4.71
C LYS A 9 -20.54 0.80 5.25
N ALA A 10 -21.02 1.11 6.45
CA ALA A 10 -20.78 2.40 7.08
C ALA A 10 -19.29 2.58 7.45
N TRP A 11 -18.64 1.52 7.94
CA TRP A 11 -17.21 1.51 8.23
C TRP A 11 -16.36 1.71 6.97
N VAL A 12 -16.62 0.96 5.89
CA VAL A 12 -15.91 1.11 4.60
C VAL A 12 -16.01 2.54 4.07
N ARG A 13 -17.20 3.16 4.14
CA ARG A 13 -17.38 4.56 3.71
C ARG A 13 -16.56 5.54 4.52
N LYS A 14 -16.46 5.34 5.84
CA LYS A 14 -15.63 6.18 6.71
C LYS A 14 -14.15 6.02 6.38
N LEU A 15 -13.67 4.79 6.19
CA LEU A 15 -12.29 4.52 5.81
C LEU A 15 -11.94 5.13 4.45
N ASN A 16 -12.78 4.92 3.43
CA ASN A 16 -12.58 5.53 2.11
C ASN A 16 -12.58 7.06 2.17
N LYS A 17 -13.44 7.66 2.99
CA LYS A 17 -13.44 9.11 3.20
C LYS A 17 -12.13 9.57 3.84
N LEU A 18 -11.66 8.88 4.88
CA LEU A 18 -10.40 9.21 5.55
C LEU A 18 -9.20 9.11 4.58
N LEU A 19 -9.13 8.04 3.78
CA LEU A 19 -8.09 7.87 2.77
C LEU A 19 -8.13 8.96 1.69
N ALA A 20 -9.33 9.37 1.27
CA ALA A 20 -9.50 10.45 0.29
C ALA A 20 -9.11 11.83 0.83
N GLU A 21 -9.09 12.01 2.15
CA GLU A 21 -8.65 13.23 2.85
C GLU A 21 -7.15 13.21 3.18
N CYS A 22 -6.38 12.25 2.65
CA CYS A 22 -4.93 12.18 2.84
C CYS A 22 -4.28 13.53 2.46
N PRO A 23 -3.47 14.14 3.35
CA PRO A 23 -2.90 15.47 3.13
C PRO A 23 -1.73 15.47 2.12
N SER A 24 -1.45 14.32 1.51
CA SER A 24 -0.26 14.07 0.72
C SER A 24 -0.63 13.42 -0.61
N ASN A 25 0.01 13.90 -1.68
CA ASN A 25 -0.03 13.27 -3.00
C ASN A 25 1.13 12.29 -3.22
N ARG A 26 2.07 12.19 -2.27
CA ARG A 26 3.26 11.35 -2.41
C ARG A 26 3.15 9.99 -1.73
N ILE A 27 2.13 9.75 -0.90
CA ILE A 27 1.98 8.46 -0.19
C ILE A 27 1.23 7.48 -1.09
N ALA A 28 1.88 6.36 -1.41
CA ALA A 28 1.27 5.19 -2.04
C ALA A 28 1.45 3.96 -1.14
N PHE A 29 0.81 2.85 -1.51
CA PHE A 29 0.63 1.68 -0.65
C PHE A 29 1.02 0.40 -1.40
N ALA A 30 1.75 -0.49 -0.73
CA ALA A 30 2.12 -1.82 -1.24
C ALA A 30 2.04 -2.88 -0.13
N THR A 31 1.78 -4.12 -0.50
CA THR A 31 1.79 -5.30 0.39
C THR A 31 2.16 -6.53 -0.45
N ILE A 32 2.47 -7.65 0.19
CA ILE A 32 2.72 -8.95 -0.44
C ILE A 32 1.80 -10.06 0.09
N GLY A 33 0.68 -9.69 0.75
CA GLY A 33 -0.21 -10.64 1.42
C GLY A 33 -0.20 -10.53 2.94
N ASP A 34 0.32 -9.44 3.49
CA ASP A 34 0.44 -9.25 4.94
C ASP A 34 -0.67 -8.35 5.49
N CYS A 35 -0.83 -8.35 6.82
CA CYS A 35 -1.69 -7.40 7.52
C CYS A 35 -1.08 -5.98 7.54
N GLU A 36 0.21 -5.84 7.25
CA GLU A 36 0.90 -4.55 7.19
C GLU A 36 1.00 -4.07 5.74
N VAL A 37 0.45 -2.88 5.49
CA VAL A 37 0.57 -2.21 4.20
C VAL A 37 1.68 -1.18 4.30
N THR A 38 2.74 -1.40 3.53
CA THR A 38 3.88 -0.49 3.41
C THR A 38 3.45 0.80 2.73
N LEU A 39 3.82 1.94 3.32
CA LEU A 39 3.71 3.23 2.66
C LEU A 39 5.03 3.54 1.94
N PHE A 40 4.95 4.03 0.71
CA PHE A 40 6.13 4.45 -0.05
C PHE A 40 5.88 5.77 -0.79
N ASP A 41 6.97 6.44 -1.16
CA ASP A 41 6.97 7.69 -1.90
C ASP A 41 6.73 7.41 -3.39
N VAL A 42 5.51 7.71 -3.87
CA VAL A 42 5.10 7.46 -5.25
C VAL A 42 5.91 8.28 -6.26
N THR A 43 6.52 9.39 -5.86
CA THR A 43 7.35 10.18 -6.78
C THR A 43 8.65 9.47 -7.12
N ARG A 44 8.99 8.40 -6.39
CA ARG A 44 10.16 7.53 -6.60
C ARG A 44 9.80 6.21 -7.27
N TYR A 45 8.56 6.03 -7.74
CA TYR A 45 8.09 4.76 -8.32
C TYR A 45 8.98 4.26 -9.48
N GLY A 46 9.41 5.17 -10.37
CA GLY A 46 10.33 4.84 -11.46
C GLY A 46 11.63 4.24 -10.94
N ASP A 47 12.29 4.89 -9.98
CA ASP A 47 13.54 4.41 -9.38
C ASP A 47 13.36 3.02 -8.71
N ILE A 48 12.18 2.76 -8.12
CA ILE A 48 11.87 1.45 -7.53
C ILE A 48 11.79 0.39 -8.64
N CYS A 49 11.03 0.67 -9.70
CA CYS A 49 10.89 -0.25 -10.84
C CYS A 49 12.24 -0.51 -11.52
N ASP A 50 13.04 0.53 -11.74
CA ASP A 50 14.37 0.39 -12.33
C ASP A 50 15.25 -0.53 -11.48
N LEU A 51 15.17 -0.45 -10.15
CA LEU A 51 15.92 -1.33 -9.26
C LEU A 51 15.40 -2.78 -9.32
N VAL A 52 14.08 -2.98 -9.32
CA VAL A 52 13.44 -4.29 -9.46
C VAL A 52 13.85 -4.97 -10.77
N ASP A 53 13.79 -4.24 -11.88
CA ASP A 53 14.05 -4.78 -13.22
C ASP A 53 15.54 -5.09 -13.44
N ASN A 54 16.45 -4.24 -12.93
CA ASN A 54 17.89 -4.40 -13.16
C ASN A 54 18.58 -5.31 -12.15
N GLU A 55 18.10 -5.38 -10.91
CA GLU A 55 18.73 -6.16 -9.83
C GLU A 55 17.92 -7.41 -9.41
N HIS A 56 16.79 -7.69 -10.09
CA HIS A 56 15.86 -8.78 -9.72
C HIS A 56 15.39 -8.69 -8.27
N ASP A 57 15.19 -7.48 -7.77
CA ASP A 57 14.73 -7.23 -6.41
C ASP A 57 13.20 -7.33 -6.30
N GLU A 58 12.70 -7.47 -5.07
CA GLU A 58 11.27 -7.35 -4.78
C GLU A 58 10.91 -5.87 -4.56
N PHE A 59 9.69 -5.46 -4.93
CA PHE A 59 9.29 -4.05 -4.94
C PHE A 59 9.45 -3.34 -3.57
N ILE A 60 9.00 -3.97 -2.49
CA ILE A 60 9.08 -3.37 -1.14
C ILE A 60 10.53 -3.29 -0.65
N PRO A 61 11.35 -4.37 -0.69
CA PRO A 61 12.78 -4.29 -0.41
C PRO A 61 13.53 -3.24 -1.24
N ALA A 62 13.23 -3.13 -2.54
CA ALA A 62 13.79 -2.11 -3.42
C ALA A 62 13.45 -0.69 -2.93
N ALA A 63 12.17 -0.44 -2.60
CA ALA A 63 11.73 0.83 -2.04
C ALA A 63 12.42 1.16 -0.71
N MET A 64 12.62 0.18 0.17
CA MET A 64 13.36 0.37 1.42
C MET A 64 14.83 0.72 1.16
N ARG A 65 15.50 0.01 0.24
CA ARG A 65 16.91 0.19 -0.10
C ARG A 65 17.24 1.60 -0.57
N ILE A 66 16.37 2.19 -1.39
CA ILE A 66 16.57 3.54 -1.95
C ILE A 66 15.97 4.66 -1.09
N GLY A 67 15.46 4.33 0.10
CA GLY A 67 14.81 5.26 1.02
C GLY A 67 13.47 5.82 0.50
N ALA A 68 12.79 5.09 -0.38
CA ALA A 68 11.45 5.42 -0.85
C ALA A 68 10.34 4.87 0.06
N ALA A 69 10.62 3.85 0.88
CA ALA A 69 9.67 3.38 1.90
C ALA A 69 9.64 4.34 3.11
N PHE A 70 8.45 4.65 3.61
CA PHE A 70 8.29 5.41 4.85
C PHE A 70 8.45 4.49 6.07
N ASN A 71 8.96 5.03 7.18
CA ASN A 71 9.12 4.28 8.44
C ASN A 71 7.79 4.18 9.23
N GLU A 72 6.68 3.95 8.53
CA GLU A 72 5.32 3.80 9.05
C GLU A 72 4.53 2.86 8.14
N CYS A 73 3.59 2.09 8.70
CA CYS A 73 2.70 1.18 7.96
C CYS A 73 1.23 1.39 8.35
N LEU A 74 0.29 0.95 7.50
CA LEU A 74 -1.10 0.74 7.93
C LEU A 74 -1.28 -0.72 8.35
N THR A 75 -1.78 -0.94 9.56
CA THR A 75 -2.11 -2.29 10.05
C THR A 75 -3.59 -2.59 9.83
N PHE A 76 -3.87 -3.60 9.01
CA PHE A 76 -5.20 -4.12 8.73
C PHE A 76 -5.54 -5.31 9.65
N PRO A 77 -6.83 -5.57 9.92
CA PRO A 77 -7.24 -6.68 10.78
C PRO A 77 -7.05 -8.06 10.14
N ASN A 78 -6.89 -8.13 8.82
CA ASN A 78 -6.65 -9.35 8.05
C ASN A 78 -5.62 -9.06 6.95
N GLN A 79 -5.09 -10.12 6.33
CA GLN A 79 -4.15 -10.03 5.21
C GLN A 79 -4.73 -9.20 4.06
N VAL A 80 -3.91 -8.28 3.54
CA VAL A 80 -4.19 -7.54 2.32
C VAL A 80 -3.39 -8.19 1.21
N GLU A 81 -4.09 -8.86 0.30
CA GLU A 81 -3.47 -9.64 -0.77
C GLU A 81 -2.93 -8.75 -1.88
N SER A 82 -1.73 -9.07 -2.38
CA SER A 82 -1.21 -8.54 -3.64
C SER A 82 -1.51 -9.53 -4.76
N THR A 83 -2.64 -9.36 -5.43
CA THR A 83 -3.08 -10.24 -6.51
C THR A 83 -2.78 -9.64 -7.87
N ALA A 84 -2.19 -10.42 -8.77
CA ALA A 84 -2.20 -10.10 -10.20
C ALA A 84 -3.64 -10.24 -10.74
N GLY A 85 -4.06 -9.30 -11.58
CA GLY A 85 -5.40 -9.23 -12.17
C GLY A 85 -5.37 -9.25 -13.69
#